data_AF-A0A1I3KIZ9-F1
#
_entry.id   AF-A0A1I3KIZ9-F1
#
_cell.length_a   1.000
_cell.length_b   1.000
_cell.length_c   1.000
_cell.angle_alpha   90.00
_cell.angle_beta   90.00
_cell.angle_gamma   90.00
#
_symmetry.space_group_name_H-M   'P 1'
#
loop_
_entity.id
_entity.type
_entity.pdbx_description
1 polymer ?
#
loop_
_entity_poly.entity_id
_entity_poly.type
_entity_poly.pdbx_seq_one_letter_code
_entity_poly.pdbx_strand_id
1 'polypeptide(L)'
;MTAWRDVEADVPEFARRVRALFDAHRHKTIATIRADGGPRISGIEAEFEDGELVFGSMPQARKGADLHRDPRFALHSATVDPVQGAEADWPGEAKISGRAIPAGPIKDGPAGERFHTDITEVVHTHLDDAATVLVVEWWTPAHGLRRVERE
;
A
#
# COMPACT_ATOMS: atom_id res chain seq x y z
N MET A 1 -9.42 8.13 11.64
CA MET A 1 -8.90 6.86 11.13
C MET A 1 -9.57 6.63 9.80
N THR A 2 -8.79 6.50 8.75
CA THR A 2 -9.28 6.23 7.39
C THR A 2 -9.00 4.78 7.05
N ALA A 3 -10.06 4.00 6.91
CA ALA A 3 -10.01 2.63 6.46
C ALA A 3 -10.05 2.56 4.94
N TRP A 4 -9.82 1.36 4.38
CA TRP A 4 -9.87 1.17 2.94
C TRP A 4 -11.27 1.44 2.34
N ARG A 5 -12.34 1.06 3.05
CA ARG A 5 -13.74 1.35 2.65
C ARG A 5 -14.01 2.83 2.44
N ASP A 6 -13.30 3.71 3.14
CA ASP A 6 -13.47 5.15 3.01
C ASP A 6 -12.89 5.63 1.67
N VAL A 7 -11.75 5.04 1.24
CA VAL A 7 -11.17 5.25 -0.09
C VAL A 7 -12.09 4.68 -1.17
N GLU A 8 -12.64 3.48 -0.97
CA GLU A 8 -13.58 2.86 -1.90
C GLU A 8 -14.86 3.68 -2.07
N ALA A 9 -15.36 4.28 -0.98
CA ALA A 9 -16.54 5.12 -1.02
C ALA A 9 -16.30 6.47 -1.71
N ASP A 10 -15.12 7.08 -1.50
CA ASP A 10 -14.80 8.40 -2.07
C ASP A 10 -14.39 8.32 -3.54
N VAL A 11 -13.56 7.32 -3.90
CA VAL A 11 -12.92 7.21 -5.22
C VAL A 11 -12.93 5.76 -5.76
N PRO A 12 -14.12 5.18 -6.04
CA PRO A 12 -14.30 3.74 -6.26
C PRO A 12 -13.48 3.17 -7.44
N GLU A 13 -13.35 3.91 -8.54
CA GLU A 13 -12.58 3.45 -9.69
C GLU A 13 -11.06 3.41 -9.41
N PHE A 14 -10.54 4.48 -8.79
CA PHE A 14 -9.15 4.55 -8.36
C PHE A 14 -8.83 3.46 -7.33
N ALA A 15 -9.72 3.28 -6.34
CA ALA A 15 -9.59 2.23 -5.34
C ALA A 15 -9.53 0.82 -5.98
N ARG A 16 -10.40 0.53 -6.97
CA ARG A 16 -10.36 -0.75 -7.70
C ARG A 16 -9.02 -0.99 -8.40
N ARG A 17 -8.46 0.02 -9.08
CA ARG A 17 -7.15 -0.12 -9.76
C ARG A 17 -6.01 -0.37 -8.77
N VAL A 18 -5.98 0.39 -7.67
CA VAL A 18 -4.98 0.21 -6.60
C VAL A 18 -5.10 -1.19 -5.97
N ARG A 19 -6.31 -1.63 -5.63
CA ARG A 19 -6.53 -2.96 -5.06
C ARG A 19 -6.08 -4.06 -6.02
N ALA A 20 -6.40 -3.94 -7.31
CA ALA A 20 -5.96 -4.91 -8.33
C ALA A 20 -4.42 -5.06 -8.36
N LEU A 21 -3.67 -3.96 -8.23
CA LEU A 21 -2.20 -3.99 -8.17
C LEU A 21 -1.66 -4.69 -6.92
N PHE A 22 -2.29 -4.48 -5.76
CA PHE A 22 -1.92 -5.16 -4.53
C PHE A 22 -2.30 -6.65 -4.52
N ASP A 23 -3.42 -7.01 -5.16
CA ASP A 23 -3.92 -8.38 -5.25
C ASP A 23 -3.20 -9.20 -6.34
N ALA A 24 -2.63 -8.56 -7.36
CA ALA A 24 -1.93 -9.22 -8.47
C ALA A 24 -0.75 -10.10 -8.03
N HIS A 25 -0.12 -9.77 -6.90
CA HIS A 25 1.02 -10.52 -6.36
C HIS A 25 0.94 -10.67 -4.84
N ARG A 26 1.32 -11.85 -4.34
CA ARG A 26 1.30 -12.15 -2.90
C ARG A 26 2.21 -11.21 -2.12
N HIS A 27 3.45 -11.04 -2.58
CA HIS A 27 4.48 -10.31 -1.87
C HIS A 27 4.53 -8.84 -2.27
N LYS A 28 4.61 -7.99 -1.26
CA LYS A 28 4.73 -6.53 -1.33
C LYS A 28 6.00 -6.11 -0.59
N THR A 29 6.34 -4.83 -0.66
CA THR A 29 7.38 -4.23 0.20
C THR A 29 6.74 -3.26 1.19
N ILE A 30 7.15 -3.31 2.45
CA ILE A 30 6.80 -2.31 3.47
C ILE A 30 8.04 -1.56 3.95
N ALA A 31 7.92 -0.24 4.04
CA ALA A 31 8.86 0.64 4.70
C ALA A 31 8.38 0.97 6.13
N THR A 32 9.30 0.93 7.09
CA THR A 32 9.10 1.24 8.52
C THR A 32 10.26 2.08 9.05
N ILE A 33 10.10 2.68 10.24
CA ILE A 33 11.08 3.58 10.83
C ILE A 33 11.77 2.90 12.02
N ARG A 34 13.09 2.75 11.91
CA ARG A 34 13.92 2.14 12.95
C ARG A 34 14.04 3.05 14.17
N ALA A 35 14.48 2.48 15.29
CA ALA A 35 14.75 3.25 16.52
C ALA A 35 15.80 4.37 16.36
N ASP A 36 16.70 4.24 15.39
CA ASP A 36 17.72 5.25 15.03
C ASP A 36 17.19 6.28 14.02
N GLY A 37 15.91 6.22 13.64
CA GLY A 37 15.28 7.07 12.63
C GLY A 37 15.55 6.64 11.19
N GLY A 38 16.40 5.64 10.95
CA GLY A 38 16.68 5.14 9.61
C GLY A 38 15.52 4.36 8.99
N PRO A 39 15.36 4.37 7.65
CA PRO A 39 14.35 3.56 6.99
C PRO A 39 14.70 2.07 7.05
N ARG A 40 13.68 1.21 7.13
CA ARG A 40 13.80 -0.23 6.92
C ARG A 40 12.78 -0.68 5.87
N ILE A 41 13.23 -1.49 4.91
CA ILE A 41 12.35 -2.23 4.02
C ILE A 41 12.25 -3.70 4.44
N SER A 42 11.10 -4.33 4.18
CA SER A 42 10.88 -5.76 4.38
C SER A 42 9.85 -6.29 3.38
N GLY A 43 9.97 -7.56 3.01
CA GLY A 43 8.88 -8.28 2.36
C GLY A 43 7.68 -8.43 3.31
N ILE A 44 6.48 -8.33 2.75
CA ILE A 44 5.23 -8.40 3.50
C ILE A 44 4.11 -9.00 2.64
N GLU A 45 3.11 -9.55 3.30
CA GLU A 45 1.81 -9.87 2.72
C GLU A 45 0.79 -8.92 3.37
N ALA A 46 -0.09 -8.36 2.55
CA ALA A 46 -1.14 -7.44 2.97
C ALA A 46 -2.41 -7.77 2.19
N GLU A 47 -3.55 -7.63 2.85
CA GLU A 47 -4.85 -8.06 2.37
C GLU A 47 -5.90 -6.97 2.60
N PHE A 48 -6.92 -6.95 1.74
CA PHE A 48 -8.11 -6.12 1.90
C PHE A 48 -9.27 -6.97 2.39
N GLU A 49 -9.61 -6.85 3.66
CA GLU A 49 -10.63 -7.66 4.35
C GLU A 49 -11.62 -6.76 5.07
N ASP A 50 -12.92 -6.98 4.87
CA ASP A 50 -13.99 -6.22 5.55
C ASP A 50 -13.86 -4.69 5.44
N GLY A 51 -13.33 -4.21 4.31
CA GLY A 51 -13.14 -2.77 4.07
C GLY A 51 -11.93 -2.18 4.81
N GLU A 52 -11.02 -3.02 5.31
CA GLU A 52 -9.76 -2.64 5.95
C GLU A 52 -8.57 -3.10 5.10
N LEU A 53 -7.50 -2.32 5.07
CA LEU A 53 -6.19 -2.82 4.66
C LEU A 53 -5.48 -3.35 5.90
N VAL A 54 -5.11 -4.63 5.87
CA VAL A 54 -4.52 -5.35 7.01
C VAL A 54 -3.22 -6.03 6.61
N PHE A 55 -2.35 -6.24 7.60
CA PHE A 55 -1.16 -7.08 7.44
C PHE A 55 -0.72 -7.68 8.78
N GLY A 56 0.07 -8.76 8.70
CA GLY A 56 0.62 -9.46 9.86
C GLY A 56 2.10 -9.20 10.09
N SER A 57 2.53 -9.32 11.35
CA SER A 57 3.94 -9.42 11.72
C SER A 57 4.18 -10.67 12.57
N MET A 58 5.16 -11.48 12.15
CA MET A 58 5.64 -12.60 12.96
C MET A 58 6.23 -12.08 14.29
N PRO A 59 6.20 -12.90 15.37
CA PRO A 59 6.81 -12.57 16.63
C PRO A 59 8.28 -12.22 16.46
N GLN A 60 8.75 -11.24 17.24
CA GLN A 60 10.14 -10.76 17.23
C GLN A 60 10.63 -10.20 15.88
N ALA A 61 9.78 -10.10 14.86
CA ALA A 61 10.14 -9.49 13.60
C ALA A 61 10.45 -8.00 13.82
N ARG A 62 11.59 -7.57 13.28
CA ARG A 62 12.10 -6.22 13.48
C ARG A 62 11.13 -5.14 12.98
N LYS A 63 10.41 -5.38 11.88
CA LYS A 63 9.35 -4.47 11.38
C LYS A 63 8.22 -4.26 12.39
N GLY A 64 7.81 -5.30 13.13
CA GLY A 64 6.77 -5.18 14.15
C GLY A 64 7.25 -4.32 15.32
N ALA A 65 8.50 -4.53 15.76
CA ALA A 65 9.12 -3.70 16.78
C ALA A 65 9.28 -2.23 16.35
N ASP A 66 9.50 -1.97 15.06
CA ASP A 66 9.49 -0.61 14.51
C ASP A 66 8.08 -0.01 14.59
N LEU A 67 7.05 -0.71 14.11
CA LEU A 67 5.66 -0.22 14.09
C LEU A 67 5.08 0.07 15.49
N HIS A 68 5.48 -0.71 16.49
CA HIS A 68 5.11 -0.43 17.89
C HIS A 68 5.74 0.85 18.43
N ARG A 69 6.94 1.18 17.96
CA ARG A 69 7.67 2.40 18.37
C ARG A 69 7.19 3.61 17.60
N ASP A 70 7.06 3.46 16.28
CA ASP A 70 6.61 4.49 15.35
C ASP A 70 5.67 3.82 14.34
N PRO A 71 4.35 4.11 14.40
CA PRO A 71 3.37 3.38 13.62
C PRO A 71 3.42 3.73 12.13
N ARG A 72 4.23 4.70 11.70
CA ARG A 72 4.28 5.13 10.30
C ARG A 72 4.82 4.02 9.40
N PHE A 73 4.11 3.78 8.30
CA PHE A 73 4.53 2.85 7.27
C PHE A 73 4.26 3.40 5.86
N ALA A 74 4.93 2.81 4.87
CA ALA A 74 4.53 2.87 3.47
C ALA A 74 4.58 1.47 2.87
N LEU A 75 3.49 1.04 2.23
CA LEU A 75 3.40 -0.17 1.45
C LEU A 75 3.58 0.16 -0.03
N HIS A 76 4.26 -0.72 -0.76
CA HIS A 76 4.40 -0.67 -2.20
C HIS A 76 3.93 -2.03 -2.76
N SER A 77 3.09 -2.00 -3.79
CA SER A 77 2.66 -3.20 -4.52
C SER A 77 3.87 -3.92 -5.13
N ALA A 78 3.70 -5.12 -5.70
CA ALA A 78 4.77 -5.65 -6.52
C ALA A 78 5.03 -4.74 -7.73
N THR A 79 6.29 -4.56 -8.09
CA THR A 79 6.67 -3.92 -9.34
C THR A 79 6.70 -4.98 -10.43
N VAL A 80 6.03 -4.72 -11.55
CA VAL A 80 6.09 -5.52 -12.76
C VAL A 80 6.72 -4.67 -13.85
N ASP A 81 7.60 -5.27 -14.66
CA ASP A 81 8.15 -4.56 -15.81
C ASP A 81 7.10 -4.46 -16.93
N PRO A 82 7.04 -3.35 -17.68
CA PRO A 82 6.25 -3.29 -18.90
C PRO A 82 6.75 -4.32 -19.91
N VAL A 83 5.84 -4.88 -20.70
CA VAL A 83 6.20 -5.74 -21.83
C VAL A 83 6.65 -4.84 -22.98
N GLN A 84 7.81 -5.14 -23.55
CA GLN A 84 8.36 -4.36 -24.67
C GLN A 84 7.39 -4.34 -25.87
N GLY A 85 7.05 -3.15 -26.35
CA GLY A 85 6.08 -2.94 -27.43
C GLY A 85 4.61 -3.00 -27.01
N ALA A 86 4.35 -3.19 -25.71
CA ALA A 86 3.02 -3.16 -25.08
C ALA A 86 3.08 -2.36 -23.77
N GLU A 87 3.86 -1.28 -23.75
CA GLU A 87 4.08 -0.45 -22.57
C GLU A 87 2.77 0.16 -22.04
N ALA A 88 1.80 0.46 -22.92
CA ALA A 88 0.49 0.98 -22.56
C ALA A 88 -0.35 0.00 -21.72
N ASP A 89 -0.07 -1.29 -21.82
CA ASP A 89 -0.75 -2.32 -21.01
C ASP A 89 -0.16 -2.43 -19.59
N TRP A 90 0.91 -1.69 -19.28
CA TRP A 90 1.52 -1.71 -17.96
C TRP A 90 0.56 -1.10 -16.93
N PRO A 91 0.07 -1.89 -15.95
CA PRO A 91 -0.92 -1.41 -15.01
C PRO A 91 -0.35 -0.42 -13.99
N GLY A 92 0.98 -0.25 -13.95
CA GLY A 92 1.65 0.65 -13.03
C GLY A 92 2.04 0.01 -11.70
N GLU A 93 2.24 0.85 -10.69
CA GLU A 93 2.46 0.46 -9.30
C GLU A 93 1.66 1.34 -8.34
N ALA A 94 1.32 0.79 -7.18
CA ALA A 94 0.57 1.51 -6.16
C ALA A 94 1.28 1.50 -4.81
N LYS A 95 1.12 2.61 -4.09
CA LYS A 95 1.62 2.77 -2.72
C LYS A 95 0.49 3.18 -1.79
N ILE A 96 0.53 2.68 -0.56
CA ILE A 96 -0.38 3.08 0.51
C ILE A 96 0.44 3.43 1.75
N SER A 97 0.32 4.66 2.24
CA SER A 97 1.04 5.16 3.40
C SER A 97 0.09 5.49 4.53
N GLY A 98 0.49 5.23 5.77
CA GLY A 98 -0.39 5.43 6.91
C GLY A 98 0.25 5.10 8.25
N ARG A 99 -0.62 4.82 9.22
CA ARG A 99 -0.24 4.35 10.55
C ARG A 99 -0.76 2.94 10.78
N ALA A 100 0.10 2.04 11.24
CA ALA A 100 -0.27 0.69 11.65
C ALA A 100 -0.88 0.72 13.06
N ILE A 101 -2.02 0.07 13.24
CA ILE A 101 -2.74 0.00 14.51
C ILE A 101 -2.82 -1.46 14.93
N PRO A 102 -2.25 -1.85 16.08
CA PRO A 102 -2.34 -3.22 16.58
C PRO A 102 -3.80 -3.67 16.72
N ALA A 103 -4.12 -4.82 16.12
CA ALA A 103 -5.44 -5.44 16.14
C ALA A 103 -5.45 -6.76 16.92
N GLY A 104 -4.40 -7.00 17.72
CA GLY A 104 -4.24 -8.20 18.53
C GLY A 104 -3.60 -9.37 17.78
N PRO A 105 -3.58 -10.57 18.38
CA PRO A 105 -2.95 -11.74 17.78
C PRO A 105 -3.69 -12.21 16.53
N ILE A 106 -2.94 -12.74 15.57
CA ILE A 106 -3.50 -13.49 14.43
C ILE A 106 -4.22 -14.72 14.99
N LYS A 107 -5.52 -14.84 14.71
CA LYS A 107 -6.37 -15.93 15.22
C LYS A 107 -6.26 -17.20 14.40
N ASP A 108 -6.19 -17.04 13.07
CA ASP A 108 -6.18 -18.13 12.11
C ASP A 108 -4.86 -18.06 11.31
N GLY A 109 -3.91 -18.93 11.65
CA GLY A 109 -2.60 -18.97 10.99
C GLY A 109 -1.41 -19.12 11.94
N PRO A 110 -0.18 -18.87 11.46
CA PRO A 110 1.00 -18.89 12.32
C PRO A 110 0.91 -17.79 13.38
N ALA A 111 1.55 -18.02 14.52
CA ALA A 111 1.63 -17.02 15.58
C ALA A 111 2.16 -15.69 15.03
N GLY A 112 1.54 -14.59 15.45
CA GLY A 112 1.87 -13.25 15.00
C GLY A 112 0.86 -12.23 15.48
N GLU A 113 1.09 -10.98 15.12
CA GLU A 113 0.23 -9.86 15.44
C GLU A 113 -0.36 -9.27 14.17
N ARG A 114 -1.64 -8.94 14.22
CA ARG A 114 -2.38 -8.30 13.14
C ARG A 114 -2.35 -6.79 13.31
N PHE A 115 -2.27 -6.06 12.20
CA PHE A 115 -2.41 -4.61 12.15
C PHE A 115 -3.53 -4.21 11.20
N HIS A 116 -4.34 -3.24 11.63
CA HIS A 116 -5.18 -2.44 10.74
C HIS A 116 -4.43 -1.16 10.37
N THR A 117 -4.94 -0.39 9.42
CA THR A 117 -4.26 0.81 8.93
C THR A 117 -5.13 2.05 9.05
N ASP A 118 -4.52 3.14 9.49
CA ASP A 118 -5.04 4.50 9.32
C ASP A 118 -4.37 5.11 8.08
N ILE A 119 -5.07 5.06 6.95
CA ILE A 119 -4.55 5.45 5.64
C ILE A 119 -4.45 6.97 5.55
N THR A 120 -3.25 7.45 5.22
CA THR A 120 -2.99 8.89 5.05
C THR A 120 -2.82 9.28 3.58
N GLU A 121 -2.40 8.34 2.74
CA GLU A 121 -2.16 8.57 1.32
C GLU A 121 -2.27 7.25 0.54
N VAL A 122 -2.85 7.33 -0.65
CA VAL A 122 -2.86 6.24 -1.65
C VAL A 122 -2.35 6.83 -2.96
N VAL A 123 -1.39 6.19 -3.60
CA VAL A 123 -0.77 6.66 -4.85
C VAL A 123 -0.84 5.55 -5.89
N HIS A 124 -1.19 5.88 -7.12
CA HIS A 124 -1.06 5.03 -8.31
C HIS A 124 -0.19 5.75 -9.34
N THR A 125 0.91 5.13 -9.72
CA THR A 125 1.75 5.59 -10.83
C THR A 125 1.54 4.66 -12.01
N HIS A 126 1.19 5.17 -13.18
CA HIS A 126 1.01 4.39 -14.40
C HIS A 126 1.38 5.20 -15.64
N LEU A 127 1.27 4.61 -16.82
CA LEU A 127 1.39 5.32 -18.10
C LEU A 127 0.01 5.70 -18.64
N ASP A 128 -0.07 6.75 -19.45
CA ASP A 128 -1.27 7.01 -20.24
C ASP A 128 -1.48 5.95 -21.33
N ASP A 129 -2.64 5.99 -22.00
CA ASP A 129 -3.03 5.02 -23.02
C ASP A 129 -2.06 4.98 -24.22
N ALA A 130 -1.32 6.07 -24.48
CA ALA A 130 -0.31 6.13 -25.54
C ALA A 130 1.09 5.68 -25.09
N ALA A 131 1.29 5.40 -23.80
CA ALA A 131 2.58 5.13 -23.17
C ALA A 131 3.64 6.21 -23.41
N THR A 132 3.20 7.48 -23.42
CA THR A 132 4.05 8.64 -23.68
C THR A 132 4.27 9.52 -22.45
N VAL A 133 3.38 9.47 -21.46
CA VAL A 133 3.49 10.25 -20.23
C VAL A 133 3.35 9.38 -18.98
N LEU A 134 4.11 9.72 -17.95
CA LEU A 134 3.94 9.15 -16.61
C LEU A 134 2.80 9.87 -15.90
N VAL A 135 1.75 9.13 -15.57
CA VAL A 135 0.61 9.60 -14.80
C VAL A 135 0.82 9.23 -13.33
N VAL A 136 0.70 10.21 -12.45
CA VAL A 136 0.69 10.00 -11.00
C VAL A 136 -0.62 10.52 -10.44
N GLU A 137 -1.42 9.60 -9.93
CA GLU A 137 -2.66 9.88 -9.22
C GLU A 137 -2.47 9.61 -7.74
N TRP A 138 -2.99 10.48 -6.88
CA TRP A 138 -2.93 10.26 -5.45
C TRP A 138 -4.13 10.83 -4.72
N TRP A 139 -4.53 10.11 -3.69
CA TRP A 139 -5.65 10.43 -2.84
C TRP A 139 -5.18 10.64 -1.40
N THR A 140 -5.75 11.64 -0.73
CA THR A 140 -5.59 11.83 0.72
C THR A 140 -6.94 12.20 1.33
N PRO A 141 -7.21 11.84 2.60
CA PRO A 141 -8.47 12.19 3.26
C PRO A 141 -8.78 13.70 3.27
N ALA A 142 -7.75 14.54 3.25
CA ALA A 142 -7.88 15.99 3.34
C ALA A 142 -8.12 16.69 1.99
N HIS A 143 -7.71 16.08 0.87
CA HIS A 143 -7.70 16.74 -0.45
C HIS A 143 -8.40 15.96 -1.56
N GLY A 144 -8.91 14.76 -1.27
CA GLY A 144 -9.46 13.87 -2.28
C GLY A 144 -8.40 13.44 -3.31
N LEU A 145 -8.88 12.99 -4.48
CA LEU A 145 -8.04 12.55 -5.60
C LEU A 145 -7.44 13.74 -6.36
N ARG A 146 -6.15 13.63 -6.64
CA ARG A 146 -5.38 14.55 -7.47
C ARG A 146 -4.56 13.78 -8.49
N ARG A 147 -4.17 14.46 -9.55
CA ARG A 147 -3.45 13.88 -10.69
C ARG A 147 -2.41 14.86 -11.21
N VAL A 148 -1.28 14.33 -11.66
CA VAL A 148 -0.26 15.05 -12.41
C VAL A 148 0.29 14.14 -13.52
N GLU A 149 0.68 14.76 -14.62
CA GLU A 149 1.31 14.08 -15.76
C GLU A 149 2.73 14.62 -15.93
N ARG A 150 3.66 13.75 -16.29
CA ARG A 150 5.09 14.07 -16.48
C ARG A 150 5.56 13.49 -17.80
N GLU A 151 6.23 14.34 -18.59
CA GLU A 151 6.97 13.96 -19.81
C GLU A 151 8.39 13.48 -19.47
#